data_AF-A0A5J5BYN9-F1
#
_entry.id   AF-A0A5J5BYN9-F1
#
_cell.length_a   1.000
_cell.length_b   1.000
_cell.length_c   1.000
_cell.angle_alpha   90.00
_cell.angle_beta   90.00
_cell.angle_gamma   90.00
#
_symmetry.space_group_name_H-M   'P 1'
#
loop_
_entity.id
_entity.type
_entity.pdbx_description
1 polymer ?
#
loop_
_entity_poly.entity_id
_entity_poly.type
_entity_poly.pdbx_seq_one_letter_code
_entity_poly.pdbx_strand_id
1 'polypeptide(L)'
;MLFLLASFLSVTTRVSSNDEEFFMEAAYAKVPAVAPTHSPVKAPAPAPAPPVKSPAPPLPFYNPPVSAPNPPTKTRLECVPLCVERCKLHSRKKICLRACMTCCNRCKCVPPGTYGNKEKCGKCYNEWTTRGGKPKCP
;
A
#
# COMPACT_ATOMS: atom_id res chain seq x y z
N MET A 1 -58.19 14.25 5.82
CA MET A 1 -57.77 12.84 5.94
C MET A 1 -57.92 12.06 4.64
N LEU A 2 -59.06 12.14 3.92
CA LEU A 2 -59.23 11.48 2.60
C LEU A 2 -58.26 11.99 1.50
N PHE A 3 -57.90 13.27 1.50
CA PHE A 3 -56.93 13.83 0.54
C PHE A 3 -55.49 13.33 0.73
N LEU A 4 -55.08 13.00 1.96
CA LEU A 4 -53.73 12.51 2.24
C LEU A 4 -53.56 11.05 1.81
N LEU A 5 -54.61 10.24 1.90
CA LEU A 5 -54.61 8.84 1.45
C LEU A 5 -54.51 8.71 -0.08
N ALA A 6 -55.14 9.61 -0.83
CA ALA A 6 -55.09 9.63 -2.30
C ALA A 6 -53.70 9.97 -2.86
N SER A 7 -52.95 10.86 -2.19
CA SER A 7 -51.57 11.17 -2.54
C SER A 7 -50.62 10.01 -2.26
N PHE A 8 -50.81 9.31 -1.13
CA PHE A 8 -49.99 8.13 -0.80
C PHE A 8 -50.20 6.98 -1.79
N LEU A 9 -51.44 6.69 -2.20
CA LEU A 9 -51.75 5.68 -3.24
C LEU A 9 -51.17 6.03 -4.62
N SER A 10 -51.07 7.33 -4.96
CA SER A 10 -50.47 7.77 -6.22
C SER A 10 -48.93 7.65 -6.23
N VAL A 11 -48.29 7.76 -5.06
CA VAL A 11 -46.82 7.62 -4.92
C VAL A 11 -46.42 6.14 -4.87
N THR A 12 -47.21 5.27 -4.24
CA THR A 12 -46.88 3.83 -4.15
C THR A 12 -47.09 3.05 -5.44
N THR A 13 -47.97 3.52 -6.34
CA THR A 13 -48.28 2.81 -7.61
C THR A 13 -47.27 3.07 -8.74
N ARG A 14 -46.28 3.97 -8.57
CA ARG A 14 -45.29 4.29 -9.63
C ARG A 14 -43.91 3.64 -9.49
N VAL A 15 -43.70 2.77 -8.50
CA VAL A 15 -42.43 2.00 -8.36
C VAL A 15 -42.71 0.49 -8.24
N SER A 16 -43.66 0.00 -9.04
CA SER A 16 -43.87 -1.45 -9.22
C SER A 16 -44.43 -1.75 -10.62
N SER A 17 -43.53 -1.97 -11.58
CA SER A 17 -43.74 -2.67 -12.86
C SER A 17 -42.35 -2.83 -13.50
N ASN A 18 -41.79 -3.97 -13.89
CA ASN A 18 -42.16 -5.38 -13.88
C ASN A 18 -40.84 -6.20 -13.92
N ASP A 19 -40.87 -7.39 -13.33
CA ASP A 19 -39.90 -8.47 -13.56
C ASP A 19 -40.04 -9.08 -14.98
N GLU A 20 -38.96 -9.75 -15.43
CA GLU A 20 -38.82 -10.62 -16.63
C GLU A 20 -38.87 -9.86 -17.99
N GLU A 21 -38.03 -10.10 -18.99
CA GLU A 21 -37.42 -11.33 -19.48
C GLU A 21 -36.36 -10.94 -20.56
N PHE A 22 -35.57 -11.93 -20.99
CA PHE A 22 -34.88 -12.02 -22.29
C PHE A 22 -33.53 -11.30 -22.48
N PHE A 23 -32.40 -11.99 -22.28
CA PHE A 23 -31.72 -12.84 -23.28
C PHE A 23 -31.44 -12.16 -24.63
N MET A 24 -30.20 -11.71 -24.82
CA MET A 24 -29.21 -12.28 -25.77
C MET A 24 -27.95 -11.40 -25.72
N GLU A 25 -26.84 -11.88 -25.19
CA GLU A 25 -25.89 -12.78 -25.86
C GLU A 25 -25.08 -12.06 -26.95
N ALA A 26 -23.87 -11.64 -26.58
CA ALA A 26 -22.76 -11.52 -27.53
C ALA A 26 -21.42 -11.51 -26.79
N ALA A 27 -20.88 -12.71 -26.63
CA ALA A 27 -19.47 -13.04 -26.76
C ALA A 27 -18.44 -12.22 -25.94
N TYR A 28 -17.98 -12.80 -24.83
CA TYR A 28 -16.55 -12.70 -24.54
C TYR A 28 -15.99 -14.03 -23.98
N ALA A 29 -15.39 -14.75 -24.91
CA ALA A 29 -14.40 -15.82 -24.80
C ALA A 29 -14.12 -16.43 -23.42
N LYS A 30 -14.47 -17.71 -23.32
CA LYS A 30 -13.89 -18.73 -22.44
C LYS A 30 -12.35 -18.69 -22.55
N VAL A 31 -11.65 -18.36 -21.47
CA VAL A 31 -10.21 -18.64 -21.35
C VAL A 31 -10.08 -19.85 -20.42
N PRO A 32 -9.47 -20.97 -20.85
CA PRO A 32 -9.34 -22.14 -20.01
C PRO A 32 -8.38 -21.86 -18.84
N ALA A 33 -8.86 -22.20 -17.64
CA ALA A 33 -8.08 -22.19 -16.41
C ALA A 33 -6.96 -23.23 -16.51
N VAL A 34 -5.72 -22.77 -16.67
CA VAL A 34 -4.54 -23.60 -16.44
C VAL A 34 -4.29 -23.60 -14.94
N ALA A 35 -4.64 -24.71 -14.28
CA ALA A 35 -4.24 -24.97 -12.91
C ALA A 35 -2.72 -25.21 -12.86
N PRO A 36 -1.94 -24.44 -12.09
CA PRO A 36 -0.57 -24.84 -11.80
C PRO A 36 -0.61 -25.93 -10.74
N THR A 37 -0.21 -27.13 -11.15
CA THR A 37 0.13 -28.24 -10.26
C THR A 37 1.35 -27.83 -9.42
N HIS A 38 1.10 -27.44 -8.18
CA HIS A 38 2.18 -27.27 -7.21
C HIS A 38 2.57 -28.64 -6.67
N SER A 39 3.67 -29.19 -7.19
CA SER A 39 4.38 -30.33 -6.59
C SER A 39 4.73 -30.03 -5.12
N PRO A 40 4.74 -31.02 -4.21
CA PRO A 40 5.05 -30.80 -2.82
C PRO A 40 6.56 -30.54 -2.67
N VAL A 41 6.95 -29.29 -2.43
CA VAL A 41 8.34 -28.95 -2.10
C VAL A 41 8.59 -29.34 -0.65
N LYS A 42 9.45 -30.35 -0.49
CA LYS A 42 10.01 -30.84 0.78
C LYS A 42 10.62 -29.69 1.59
N ALA A 43 10.24 -29.59 2.86
CA ALA A 43 10.77 -28.59 3.78
C ALA A 43 12.28 -28.77 4.02
N PRO A 44 13.11 -27.72 3.91
CA PRO A 44 14.47 -27.74 4.44
C PRO A 44 14.45 -27.60 5.97
N ALA A 45 15.35 -28.35 6.62
CA ALA A 45 15.54 -28.40 8.08
C ALA A 45 15.93 -27.03 8.68
N PRO A 46 15.78 -26.84 10.01
CA PRO A 46 16.06 -25.55 10.66
C PRO A 46 17.55 -25.22 10.58
N ALA A 47 17.87 -23.97 10.23
CA ALA A 47 19.23 -23.47 10.29
C ALA A 47 19.70 -23.33 11.76
N PRO A 48 20.97 -23.64 12.06
CA PRO A 48 21.53 -23.57 13.41
C PRO A 48 21.59 -22.12 13.94
N ALA A 49 21.46 -21.96 15.25
CA ALA A 49 21.54 -20.68 15.92
C ALA A 49 22.93 -20.01 15.74
N PRO A 50 23.00 -18.68 15.61
CA PRO A 50 24.27 -17.99 15.45
C PRO A 50 25.10 -18.00 16.75
N PRO A 51 26.44 -18.06 16.67
CA PRO A 51 27.31 -18.05 17.83
C PRO A 51 27.40 -16.65 18.44
N VAL A 52 27.20 -16.57 19.76
CA VAL A 52 27.36 -15.33 20.53
C VAL A 52 28.85 -15.07 20.74
N LYS A 53 29.39 -13.97 20.22
CA LYS A 53 30.76 -13.53 20.49
C LYS A 53 30.78 -12.46 21.59
N SER A 54 31.67 -12.67 22.55
CA SER A 54 31.89 -11.89 23.78
C SER A 54 32.30 -10.43 23.56
N PRO A 55 32.22 -9.57 24.61
CA PRO A 55 32.27 -8.11 24.48
C PRO A 55 33.64 -7.57 24.04
N ALA A 56 33.60 -6.52 23.22
CA ALA A 56 34.78 -5.81 22.72
C ALA A 56 35.43 -4.90 23.80
N PRO A 57 36.76 -4.69 23.76
CA PRO A 57 37.49 -3.85 24.71
C PRO A 57 37.16 -2.35 24.55
N PRO A 58 37.38 -1.52 25.59
CA PRO A 58 37.05 -0.10 25.54
C PRO A 58 37.97 0.65 24.56
N LEU A 59 37.34 1.39 23.64
CA LEU A 59 38.02 2.21 22.63
C LEU A 59 38.63 3.47 23.25
N PRO A 60 39.77 3.96 22.71
CA PRO A 60 40.37 5.21 23.18
C PRO A 60 39.49 6.43 22.86
N PHE A 61 39.46 7.39 23.79
CA PHE A 61 38.75 8.66 23.65
C PHE A 61 39.37 9.51 22.54
N TYR A 62 38.61 9.69 21.44
CA TYR A 62 38.91 10.64 20.39
C TYR A 62 37.91 11.80 20.46
N ASN A 63 38.40 13.03 20.62
CA ASN A 63 37.55 14.22 20.66
C ASN A 63 37.00 14.51 19.26
N PRO A 64 35.68 14.46 19.04
CA PRO A 64 35.12 14.66 17.71
C PRO A 64 35.22 16.14 17.29
N PRO A 65 35.66 16.43 16.05
CA PRO A 65 35.64 17.79 15.51
C PRO A 65 34.20 18.28 15.33
N VAL A 66 34.06 19.60 15.48
CA VAL A 66 32.82 20.37 15.51
C VAL A 66 31.87 20.03 14.35
N SER A 67 30.59 19.96 14.70
CA SER A 67 29.40 19.62 13.90
C SER A 67 29.40 20.16 12.47
N ALA A 68 29.54 19.27 11.50
CA ALA A 68 29.03 19.50 10.15
C ALA A 68 27.50 19.63 10.19
N PRO A 69 26.86 20.51 9.38
CA PRO A 69 25.41 20.51 9.23
C PRO A 69 24.98 19.15 8.68
N ASN A 70 24.24 18.37 9.48
CA ASN A 70 23.65 17.14 9.01
C ASN A 70 22.79 17.42 7.77
N PRO A 71 22.80 16.57 6.72
CA PRO A 71 21.88 16.72 5.60
C PRO A 71 20.45 16.77 6.15
N PRO A 72 19.53 17.58 5.57
CA PRO A 72 18.18 17.74 6.09
C PRO A 72 17.51 16.37 6.17
N THR A 73 17.48 15.81 7.38
CA THR A 73 16.85 14.52 7.62
C THR A 73 15.36 14.79 7.63
N LYS A 74 14.67 14.30 6.59
CA LYS A 74 13.24 14.56 6.44
C LYS A 74 12.50 14.17 7.71
N THR A 75 11.92 15.15 8.39
CA THR A 75 11.26 14.90 9.67
C THR A 75 9.92 14.21 9.42
N ARG A 76 9.37 13.54 10.44
CA ARG A 76 8.04 12.91 10.30
C ARG A 76 6.97 13.93 9.90
N LEU A 77 7.12 15.19 10.31
CA LEU A 77 6.20 16.27 9.97
C LEU A 77 6.24 16.61 8.47
N GLU A 78 7.42 16.59 7.86
CA GLU A 78 7.58 16.83 6.42
C GLU A 78 7.07 15.67 5.56
N CYS A 79 7.00 14.46 6.13
CA CYS A 79 6.41 13.31 5.44
C CYS A 79 4.90 13.42 5.27
N VAL A 80 4.18 14.01 6.24
CA VAL A 80 2.71 14.06 6.26
C VAL A 80 2.13 14.72 5.00
N PRO A 81 2.46 15.99 4.66
CA PRO A 81 1.86 16.65 3.50
C PRO A 81 2.24 15.95 2.18
N LEU A 82 3.46 15.42 2.08
CA LEU A 82 3.92 14.70 0.88
C LEU A 82 3.17 13.38 0.68
N CYS A 83 2.95 12.64 1.76
CA CYS A 83 2.19 11.39 1.70
C CYS A 83 0.70 11.63 1.41
N VAL A 84 0.13 12.74 1.88
CA VAL A 84 -1.24 13.16 1.53
C VAL A 84 -1.35 13.38 0.02
N GLU A 85 -0.43 14.14 -0.58
CA GLU A 85 -0.42 14.34 -2.03
C GLU A 85 -0.19 13.03 -2.79
N ARG A 86 0.82 12.25 -2.39
CA ARG A 86 1.13 10.95 -3.02
C ARG A 86 -0.07 10.01 -3.06
N CYS A 87 -0.87 9.99 -1.99
CA CYS A 87 -2.00 9.08 -1.83
C CYS A 87 -3.34 9.68 -2.28
N LYS A 88 -3.36 10.91 -2.82
CA LYS A 88 -4.59 11.67 -3.13
C LYS A 88 -5.55 10.94 -4.07
N LEU A 89 -5.01 10.27 -5.09
CA LEU A 89 -5.78 9.51 -6.09
C LEU A 89 -5.80 8.00 -5.82
N HIS A 90 -5.14 7.53 -4.76
CA HIS A 90 -5.05 6.11 -4.47
C HIS A 90 -6.40 5.60 -3.95
N SER A 91 -6.94 4.52 -4.56
CA SER A 91 -8.25 3.95 -4.19
C SER A 91 -8.37 3.64 -2.70
N ARG A 92 -7.30 3.08 -2.11
CA ARG A 92 -7.18 2.77 -0.68
C ARG A 92 -6.33 3.80 0.09
N LYS A 93 -6.82 5.05 0.24
CA LYS A 93 -6.09 6.19 0.85
C LYS A 93 -5.44 5.87 2.21
N LYS A 94 -6.19 5.32 3.17
CA LYS A 94 -5.68 5.01 4.53
C LYS A 94 -4.52 4.00 4.51
N ILE A 95 -4.56 3.01 3.62
CA ILE A 95 -3.50 2.01 3.47
C ILE A 95 -2.28 2.64 2.80
N CYS A 96 -2.49 3.41 1.74
CA CYS A 96 -1.43 4.15 1.06
C CYS A 96 -0.68 5.08 2.03
N LEU A 97 -1.40 5.87 2.84
CA LEU A 97 -0.80 6.79 3.80
C LEU A 97 0.09 6.05 4.83
N ARG A 98 -0.38 4.91 5.36
CA ARG A 98 0.40 4.10 6.30
C ARG A 98 1.69 3.58 5.66
N ALA A 99 1.60 3.08 4.43
CA ALA A 99 2.76 2.60 3.69
C ALA A 99 3.72 3.74 3.37
N CYS A 100 3.21 4.86 2.83
CA CYS A 100 3.99 6.05 2.50
C CYS A 100 4.74 6.59 3.72
N MET A 101 4.08 6.74 4.87
CA MET A 101 4.73 7.22 6.09
C MET A 101 5.83 6.29 6.57
N THR A 102 5.64 4.97 6.45
CA THR A 102 6.68 3.98 6.75
C THR A 102 7.88 4.13 5.81
N CYS A 103 7.61 4.28 4.51
CA CYS A 103 8.60 4.55 3.46
C CYS A 103 9.36 5.85 3.69
N CYS A 104 8.67 6.95 3.99
CA CYS A 104 9.27 8.24 4.26
C CYS A 104 10.10 8.23 5.54
N ASN A 105 9.63 7.60 6.62
CA ASN A 105 10.40 7.54 7.86
C ASN A 105 11.73 6.80 7.70
N ARG A 106 11.76 5.76 6.87
CA ARG A 106 12.97 4.96 6.60
C ARG A 106 13.88 5.61 5.55
N CYS A 107 13.30 6.02 4.42
CA CYS A 107 14.03 6.48 3.24
C CYS A 107 14.19 7.99 3.17
N LYS A 108 13.57 8.73 4.09
CA LYS A 108 13.60 10.21 4.18
C LYS A 108 13.21 10.91 2.89
N CYS A 109 12.38 10.26 2.06
CA CYS A 109 11.97 10.76 0.75
C CYS A 109 10.57 10.25 0.40
N VAL A 110 9.78 11.10 -0.26
CA VAL A 110 8.50 10.76 -0.91
C VAL A 110 8.58 11.32 -2.32
N PRO A 111 8.37 10.50 -3.37
CA PRO A 111 8.53 11.00 -4.72
C PRO A 111 7.34 11.86 -5.16
N PRO A 112 7.56 12.85 -6.03
CA PRO A 112 6.53 13.80 -6.44
C PRO A 112 5.42 13.13 -7.25
N GLY A 113 4.24 13.74 -7.22
CA GLY A 113 3.04 13.27 -7.90
C GLY A 113 2.33 12.12 -7.17
N THR A 114 1.22 11.66 -7.75
CA THR A 114 0.37 10.62 -7.16
C THR A 114 0.75 9.21 -7.62
N TYR A 115 1.52 9.09 -8.71
CA TYR A 115 1.94 7.83 -9.33
C TYR A 115 3.36 7.94 -9.90
N GLY A 116 4.06 6.81 -10.02
CA GLY A 116 5.40 6.73 -10.63
C GLY A 116 6.49 7.47 -9.84
N ASN A 117 7.53 7.92 -10.56
CA ASN A 117 8.64 8.73 -10.04
C ASN A 117 9.43 8.09 -8.89
N LYS A 118 9.33 6.78 -8.68
CA LYS A 118 9.92 6.09 -7.52
C LYS A 118 11.44 6.19 -7.51
N GLU A 119 12.04 6.23 -8.70
CA GLU A 119 13.46 6.42 -8.96
C GLU A 119 14.01 7.73 -8.39
N LYS A 120 13.18 8.78 -8.25
CA LYS A 120 13.59 10.07 -7.66
C LYS A 120 13.95 9.97 -6.18
N CYS A 121 13.46 8.95 -5.48
CA CYS A 121 13.82 8.66 -4.09
C CYS A 121 14.83 7.51 -3.98
N GLY A 122 15.48 7.14 -5.09
CA GLY A 122 16.49 6.10 -5.16
C GLY A 122 15.97 4.71 -4.80
N LYS A 123 16.91 3.80 -4.54
CA LYS A 123 16.64 2.38 -4.29
C LYS A 123 15.81 2.14 -3.04
N CYS A 124 16.00 2.95 -1.99
CA CYS A 124 15.28 2.75 -0.73
C CYS A 124 13.76 2.81 -0.90
N TYR A 125 13.23 3.78 -1.66
CA TYR A 125 11.77 3.86 -1.86
C TYR A 125 11.30 2.89 -2.95
N ASN A 126 12.09 2.73 -4.02
CA ASN A 126 11.69 1.96 -5.19
C ASN A 126 11.75 0.43 -4.98
N GLU A 127 12.83 -0.06 -4.35
CA GLU A 127 13.13 -1.49 -4.22
C GLU A 127 12.66 -2.06 -2.87
N TRP A 128 12.02 -1.25 -2.00
CA TRP A 128 11.55 -1.75 -0.72
C TRP A 128 10.33 -2.67 -0.88
N THR A 129 10.52 -3.93 -0.53
CA THR A 129 9.50 -4.98 -0.60
C THR A 129 9.00 -5.40 0.78
N THR A 130 7.79 -5.99 0.78
CA THR A 130 7.25 -6.73 1.92
C THR A 130 7.89 -8.12 2.02
N ARG A 131 7.64 -8.86 3.10
CA ARG A 131 8.12 -10.25 3.25
C ARG A 131 7.65 -11.17 2.11
N GLY A 132 6.54 -10.85 1.43
CA GLY A 132 6.03 -11.57 0.26
C GLY A 132 6.57 -11.07 -1.08
N GLY A 133 7.66 -10.30 -1.11
CA GLY A 133 8.30 -9.83 -2.36
C GLY A 133 7.55 -8.72 -3.11
N LYS A 134 6.37 -8.31 -2.65
CA LYS A 134 5.60 -7.23 -3.29
C LYS A 134 6.15 -5.85 -2.92
N PRO A 135 6.11 -4.85 -3.81
CA PRO A 135 6.53 -3.48 -3.51
C PRO A 135 5.72 -2.93 -2.33
N LYS A 136 6.44 -2.39 -1.35
CA LYS A 136 5.85 -1.87 -0.11
C LYS A 136 5.42 -0.41 -0.25
N CYS A 137 6.23 0.39 -0.93
CA CYS A 137 6.00 1.84 -1.05
C CYS A 137 5.04 2.18 -2.19
N PRO A 138 4.08 3.11 -1.98
CA PRO A 138 3.10 3.48 -2.99
C PRO A 138 3.73 4.13 -4.22
#